data_AF-A0A3B1J0P5-F1
#
_entry.id   AF-A0A3B1J0P5-F1
#
_cell.length_a   1.000
_cell.length_b   1.000
_cell.length_c   1.000
_cell.angle_alpha   90.00
_cell.angle_beta   90.00
_cell.angle_gamma   90.00
#
_symmetry.space_group_name_H-M   'P 1'
#
loop_
_entity.id
_entity.type
_entity.pdbx_description
1 polymer ?
#
loop_
_entity_poly.entity_id
_entity_poly.type
_entity_poly.pdbx_seq_one_letter_code
_entity_poly.pdbx_strand_id
1 'polypeptide(L)'
;MFSSSSNYVFICNLQFLHFFVVTKTQFLKICLLLSPNTQQDISLILCSETDREQIYGLDGEEMWHADFRLEKGVMTLPQFADPYSYVEGTYEGAVSNIETCKSNLANSKKANNYPAEPKDDPHVSVYSKDDVVLGYKNTLICYISGFYPAHVGVSWTRNNVNVTDEASLSRYYVNDDGSFNLVSALSFTPEEGDIYTLPLWRHGALERPYDQNMGDVQAELPDAGVGASVFCGVGLAAGLLGVAVGTFFLVKGNNCN
;
A
#
# COMPACT_ATOMS: atom_id res chain seq x y z
N MET A 1 -21.02 -31.39 20.02
CA MET A 1 -20.11 -31.91 18.97
C MET A 1 -20.03 -30.80 17.92
N PHE A 2 -19.13 -29.84 18.14
CA PHE A 2 -19.02 -28.65 17.28
C PHE A 2 -17.71 -28.71 16.48
N SER A 3 -17.89 -28.52 15.19
CA SER A 3 -16.92 -28.31 14.12
C SER A 3 -16.05 -27.07 14.37
N SER A 4 -14.76 -27.16 14.06
CA SER A 4 -13.95 -26.01 13.62
C SER A 4 -12.74 -26.52 12.85
N SER A 5 -12.73 -26.19 11.56
CA SER A 5 -11.67 -26.41 10.58
C SER A 5 -10.50 -25.47 10.89
N SER A 6 -9.32 -26.01 11.20
CA SER A 6 -8.09 -25.22 11.33
C SER A 6 -7.37 -25.20 9.98
N ASN A 7 -7.38 -24.06 9.29
CA ASN A 7 -6.45 -23.75 8.21
C ASN A 7 -5.12 -23.36 8.84
N TYR A 8 -4.07 -24.17 8.64
CA TYR A 8 -2.74 -23.91 9.16
C TYR A 8 -1.99 -23.01 8.17
N VAL A 9 -1.81 -21.74 8.52
CA VAL A 9 -0.73 -20.91 7.98
C VAL A 9 0.54 -21.30 8.73
N PHE A 10 1.51 -21.91 8.05
CA PHE A 10 2.82 -22.19 8.64
C PHE A 10 3.63 -20.90 8.73
N ILE A 11 3.39 -20.13 9.80
CA ILE A 11 4.28 -19.05 10.24
C ILE A 11 5.44 -19.74 10.96
N CYS A 12 6.60 -19.84 10.31
CA CYS A 12 7.81 -20.42 10.90
C CYS A 12 8.37 -19.42 11.94
N ASN A 13 7.77 -19.38 13.13
CA ASN A 13 8.19 -18.50 14.22
C ASN A 13 9.39 -19.15 14.92
N LEU A 14 10.61 -18.76 14.50
CA LEU A 14 11.85 -19.28 15.06
C LEU A 14 12.28 -18.42 16.25
N GLN A 15 11.60 -18.53 17.39
CA GLN A 15 12.12 -18.01 18.65
C GLN A 15 11.73 -18.88 19.84
N PHE A 16 12.66 -19.00 20.78
CA PHE A 16 12.62 -19.76 22.04
C PHE A 16 13.14 -21.19 22.02
N LEU A 17 14.45 -21.31 21.75
CA LEU A 17 15.28 -22.23 22.52
C LEU A 17 15.89 -21.43 23.68
N HIS A 18 15.42 -21.59 24.91
CA HIS A 18 16.25 -21.50 26.13
C HIS A 18 15.43 -21.95 27.36
N PHE A 19 15.89 -23.05 27.96
CA PHE A 19 15.49 -23.52 29.29
C PHE A 19 15.79 -22.45 30.34
N PHE A 20 14.79 -22.00 31.10
CA PHE A 20 14.98 -21.52 32.48
C PHE A 20 13.78 -21.89 33.36
N VAL A 21 14.03 -22.77 34.32
CA VAL A 21 13.16 -23.03 35.46
C VAL A 21 13.43 -21.93 36.49
N VAL A 22 12.49 -21.00 36.67
CA VAL A 22 12.49 -20.09 37.83
C VAL A 22 11.06 -19.98 38.36
N THR A 23 10.92 -20.13 39.68
CA THR A 23 9.70 -20.45 40.41
C THR A 23 8.70 -19.29 40.51
N LYS A 24 7.43 -19.71 40.54
CA LYS A 24 6.18 -18.98 40.39
C LYS A 24 5.81 -18.14 41.61
N THR A 25 6.54 -17.08 41.95
CA THR A 25 6.03 -16.10 42.96
C THR A 25 6.64 -14.69 42.97
N GLN A 26 7.66 -14.37 42.15
CA GLN A 26 8.28 -13.03 42.16
C GLN A 26 7.98 -12.16 40.92
N PHE A 27 7.32 -12.69 39.89
CA PHE A 27 6.98 -11.92 38.68
C PHE A 27 5.81 -10.93 38.85
N LEU A 28 4.99 -11.07 39.90
CA LEU A 28 3.70 -10.36 39.99
C LEU A 28 3.79 -8.92 40.51
N LYS A 29 4.97 -8.41 40.89
CA LYS A 29 5.10 -7.07 41.51
C LYS A 29 6.01 -6.07 40.78
N ILE A 30 6.61 -6.43 39.64
CA ILE A 30 7.51 -5.54 38.88
C ILE A 30 6.98 -5.19 37.48
N CYS A 31 6.04 -5.95 36.89
CA CYS A 31 5.46 -5.64 35.57
C CYS A 31 4.17 -4.80 35.63
N LEU A 32 4.10 -3.76 36.47
CA LEU A 32 3.02 -2.75 36.41
C LEU A 32 3.47 -1.41 35.79
N LEU A 33 4.62 -1.41 35.11
CA LEU A 33 5.09 -0.28 34.29
C LEU A 33 5.70 -0.79 32.98
N LEU A 34 4.92 -1.47 32.15
CA LEU A 34 5.30 -1.75 30.76
C LEU A 34 4.41 -0.93 29.83
N SER A 35 5.08 -0.10 29.05
CA SER A 35 4.59 0.82 28.03
C SER A 35 3.55 0.18 27.10
N PRO A 36 2.58 0.95 26.58
CA PRO A 36 1.52 0.42 25.71
C PRO A 36 1.97 0.08 24.27
N ASN A 37 3.26 0.23 23.93
CA ASN A 37 3.76 -0.01 22.57
C ASN A 37 4.55 -1.32 22.51
N THR A 38 3.86 -2.43 22.27
CA THR A 38 4.49 -3.66 21.78
C THR A 38 4.72 -3.49 20.28
N GLN A 39 5.97 -3.33 19.86
CA GLN A 39 6.32 -3.36 18.44
C GLN A 39 6.08 -4.76 17.86
N GLN A 40 5.63 -4.83 16.61
CA GLN A 40 5.34 -6.08 15.93
C GLN A 40 6.41 -6.38 14.88
N ASP A 41 7.27 -7.35 15.18
CA ASP A 41 8.24 -7.87 14.22
C ASP A 41 7.53 -8.72 13.15
N ILE A 42 7.88 -8.48 11.89
CA ILE A 42 7.38 -9.23 10.74
C ILE A 42 8.53 -10.03 10.15
N SER A 43 8.35 -11.35 10.06
CA SER A 43 9.21 -12.23 9.26
C SER A 43 8.34 -13.02 8.31
N LEU A 44 8.48 -12.72 7.03
CA LEU A 44 7.70 -13.36 5.97
C LEU A 44 8.64 -14.17 5.07
N ILE A 45 8.33 -15.45 4.88
CA ILE A 45 8.99 -16.32 3.91
C ILE A 45 7.89 -16.90 3.02
N LEU A 46 7.85 -16.50 1.75
CA LEU A 46 6.93 -17.06 0.76
C LEU A 46 7.72 -17.87 -0.26
N CYS A 47 7.23 -19.06 -0.54
CA CYS A 47 7.76 -19.89 -1.61
C CYS A 47 6.62 -20.52 -2.41
N SER A 48 6.79 -20.54 -3.72
CA SER A 48 6.01 -21.38 -4.63
C SER A 48 6.97 -22.22 -5.47
N GLU A 49 6.45 -22.90 -6.50
CA GLU A 49 7.29 -23.60 -7.47
C GLU A 49 8.23 -22.62 -8.19
N THR A 50 7.76 -21.40 -8.47
CA THR A 50 8.50 -20.38 -9.23
C THR A 50 8.96 -19.21 -8.37
N ASP A 51 8.19 -18.85 -7.35
CA ASP A 51 8.35 -17.59 -6.65
C ASP A 51 9.04 -17.80 -5.30
N ARG A 52 9.79 -16.79 -4.89
CA ARG A 52 10.61 -16.77 -3.68
C ARG A 52 10.64 -15.37 -3.12
N GLU A 53 10.28 -15.23 -1.85
CA GLU A 53 10.25 -13.95 -1.16
C GLU A 53 10.69 -14.16 0.29
N GLN A 54 11.56 -13.28 0.79
CA GLN A 54 11.84 -13.22 2.21
C GLN A 54 11.99 -11.76 2.64
N ILE A 55 11.18 -11.37 3.62
CA ILE A 55 11.05 -10.00 4.10
C ILE A 55 11.18 -9.99 5.63
N TYR A 56 11.86 -8.97 6.14
CA TYR A 56 11.80 -8.56 7.52
C TYR A 56 11.19 -7.16 7.62
N GLY A 57 10.25 -6.98 8.52
CA GLY A 57 9.55 -5.73 8.75
C GLY A 57 9.29 -5.45 10.22
N LEU A 58 8.85 -4.24 10.52
CA LEU A 58 8.50 -3.77 11.86
C LEU A 58 7.25 -2.90 11.76
N ASP A 59 6.25 -3.16 12.60
CA ASP A 59 5.02 -2.37 12.68
C ASP A 59 4.29 -2.20 11.32
N GLY A 60 4.36 -3.23 10.47
CA GLY A 60 3.76 -3.21 9.13
C GLY A 60 4.65 -2.64 8.04
N GLU A 61 5.80 -2.06 8.38
CA GLU A 61 6.73 -1.49 7.40
C GLU A 61 7.87 -2.45 7.06
N GLU A 62 8.31 -2.43 5.81
CA GLU A 62 9.43 -3.22 5.33
C GLU A 62 10.76 -2.61 5.80
N MET A 63 11.63 -3.41 6.43
CA MET A 63 12.98 -2.98 6.82
C MET A 63 14.05 -3.58 5.90
N TRP A 64 13.83 -4.81 5.45
CA TRP A 64 14.77 -5.54 4.61
C TRP A 64 14.07 -6.63 3.80
N HIS A 65 14.58 -6.89 2.60
CA HIS A 65 14.20 -8.07 1.82
C HIS A 65 15.40 -8.70 1.10
N ALA A 66 15.27 -9.98 0.78
CA ALA A 66 16.20 -10.69 -0.09
C ALA A 66 15.81 -10.43 -1.56
N ASP A 67 16.62 -9.64 -2.28
CA ASP A 67 16.48 -9.53 -3.74
C ASP A 67 17.21 -10.71 -4.39
N PHE A 68 16.46 -11.77 -4.68
CA PHE A 68 17.00 -12.97 -5.32
C PHE A 68 17.33 -12.82 -6.81
N ARG A 69 17.04 -11.66 -7.42
CA ARG A 69 17.46 -11.36 -8.80
C ARG A 69 18.82 -10.66 -8.80
N LEU A 70 19.02 -9.77 -7.83
CA LEU A 70 20.29 -9.06 -7.62
C LEU A 70 21.26 -9.82 -6.71
N GLU A 71 20.82 -10.95 -6.16
CA GLU A 71 21.55 -11.82 -5.24
C GLU A 71 22.10 -11.09 -4.01
N LYS A 72 21.27 -10.24 -3.40
CA LYS A 72 21.66 -9.45 -2.24
C LYS A 72 20.50 -9.13 -1.31
N GLY A 73 20.82 -8.87 -0.05
CA GLY A 73 19.89 -8.23 0.88
C GLY A 73 19.77 -6.74 0.61
N VAL A 74 18.56 -6.22 0.56
CA VAL A 74 18.26 -4.80 0.33
C VAL A 74 17.68 -4.22 1.61
N MET A 75 18.30 -3.15 2.14
CA MET A 75 17.76 -2.37 3.25
C MET A 75 16.76 -1.34 2.71
N THR A 76 15.57 -1.29 3.30
CA THR A 76 14.48 -0.38 2.91
C THR A 76 14.08 0.60 4.00
N LEU A 77 14.84 0.63 5.10
CA LEU A 77 14.67 1.58 6.19
C LEU A 77 14.69 3.04 5.68
N PRO A 78 13.81 3.91 6.21
CA PRO A 78 13.80 5.32 5.87
C PRO A 78 15.12 6.01 6.21
N GLN A 79 15.49 7.05 5.47
CA GLN A 79 16.74 7.80 5.69
C GLN A 79 16.84 8.46 7.08
N PHE A 80 15.72 8.68 7.75
CA PHE A 80 15.69 9.25 9.10
C PHE A 80 15.88 8.20 10.20
N ALA A 81 15.74 6.91 9.89
CA ALA A 81 15.97 5.84 10.84
C ALA A 81 17.48 5.66 11.05
N ASP A 82 17.87 5.31 12.27
CA ASP A 82 19.28 5.01 12.56
C ASP A 82 19.77 3.87 11.65
N PRO A 83 20.93 4.02 10.98
CA PRO A 83 21.43 3.00 10.08
C PRO A 83 21.59 1.66 10.78
N TYR A 84 20.78 0.69 10.36
CA TYR A 84 20.88 -0.70 10.78
C TYR A 84 21.31 -1.55 9.58
N SER A 85 22.07 -2.61 9.83
CA SER A 85 22.46 -3.57 8.79
C SER A 85 22.33 -4.98 9.34
N TYR A 86 21.77 -5.88 8.53
CA TYR A 86 21.81 -7.30 8.83
C TYR A 86 23.24 -7.83 8.71
N VAL A 87 23.55 -8.87 9.49
CA VAL A 87 24.88 -9.50 9.51
C VAL A 87 25.20 -10.09 8.14
N GLU A 88 26.47 -10.04 7.74
CA GLU A 88 26.98 -10.76 6.57
C GLU A 88 26.59 -12.25 6.66
N GLY A 89 26.03 -12.81 5.58
CA GLY A 89 25.43 -14.15 5.60
C GLY A 89 23.89 -14.18 5.66
N THR A 90 23.22 -13.04 5.87
CA THR A 90 21.74 -13.01 5.99
C THR A 90 21.05 -13.36 4.68
N TYR A 91 21.61 -12.94 3.53
CA TYR A 91 21.06 -13.32 2.22
C TYR A 91 21.22 -14.83 1.95
N GLU A 92 22.37 -15.40 2.29
CA GLU A 92 22.65 -16.84 2.18
C GLU A 92 21.72 -17.65 3.09
N GLY A 93 21.45 -17.14 4.29
CA GLY A 93 20.41 -17.66 5.18
C GLY A 93 19.03 -17.64 4.54
N ALA A 94 18.68 -16.55 3.85
CA ALA A 94 17.41 -16.45 3.12
C ALA A 94 17.31 -17.47 1.97
N VAL A 95 18.39 -17.71 1.23
CA VAL A 95 18.45 -18.77 0.22
C VAL A 95 18.18 -20.14 0.86
N SER A 96 18.80 -20.45 2.00
CA SER A 96 18.56 -21.70 2.72
C SER A 96 17.13 -21.85 3.25
N ASN A 97 16.55 -20.76 3.74
CA ASN A 97 15.16 -20.71 4.20
C ASN A 97 14.18 -21.00 3.05
N ILE A 98 14.41 -20.45 1.86
CA ILE A 98 13.58 -20.71 0.68
C ILE A 98 13.60 -22.19 0.27
N GLU A 99 14.78 -22.82 0.25
CA GLU A 99 14.88 -24.26 -0.07
C GLU A 99 14.15 -25.12 0.96
N THR A 100 14.27 -24.76 2.24
CA THR A 100 13.52 -25.41 3.32
C THR A 100 12.02 -25.22 3.15
N CYS A 101 11.57 -24.00 2.82
CA CYS A 101 10.18 -23.69 2.54
C CYS A 101 9.62 -24.56 1.41
N LYS A 102 10.35 -24.67 0.29
CA LYS A 102 9.93 -25.51 -0.85
C LYS A 102 9.80 -26.98 -0.50
N SER A 103 10.76 -27.51 0.27
CA SER A 103 10.70 -28.90 0.76
C SER A 103 9.48 -29.13 1.66
N ASN A 104 9.22 -28.22 2.60
CA ASN A 104 8.07 -28.28 3.50
C ASN A 104 6.74 -28.16 2.75
N LEU A 105 6.68 -27.29 1.73
CA LEU A 105 5.52 -27.14 0.87
C LEU A 105 5.22 -28.44 0.10
N ALA A 106 6.24 -29.07 -0.50
CA ALA A 106 6.08 -30.33 -1.21
C ALA A 106 5.54 -31.45 -0.29
N ASN A 107 6.08 -31.56 0.93
CA ASN A 107 5.63 -32.52 1.93
C ASN A 107 4.19 -32.23 2.40
N SER A 108 3.86 -30.96 2.64
CA SER A 108 2.52 -30.55 3.07
C SER A 108 1.46 -30.77 2.00
N LYS A 109 1.75 -30.48 0.73
CA LYS A 109 0.86 -30.80 -0.40
C LYS A 109 0.56 -32.30 -0.45
N LYS A 110 1.59 -33.15 -0.34
CA LYS A 110 1.43 -34.60 -0.34
C LYS A 110 0.63 -35.11 0.86
N ALA A 111 0.90 -34.60 2.07
CA ALA A 111 0.21 -35.00 3.29
C ALA A 111 -1.28 -34.63 3.28
N ASN A 112 -1.64 -33.54 2.59
CA ASN A 112 -3.01 -33.05 2.49
C ASN A 112 -3.72 -33.45 1.18
N ASN A 113 -3.20 -34.45 0.45
CA ASN A 113 -3.77 -34.92 -0.83
C ASN A 113 -3.94 -33.83 -1.89
N TYR A 114 -3.00 -32.88 -1.97
CA TYR A 114 -2.95 -31.83 -2.99
C TYR A 114 -4.24 -30.99 -3.02
N PRO A 115 -4.54 -30.24 -1.94
CA PRO A 115 -5.70 -29.36 -1.94
C PRO A 115 -5.56 -28.30 -3.04
N ALA A 116 -6.70 -27.87 -3.57
CA ALA A 116 -6.73 -26.70 -4.44
C ALA A 116 -6.28 -25.47 -3.66
N GLU A 117 -5.52 -24.59 -4.31
CA GLU A 117 -5.10 -23.33 -3.72
C GLU A 117 -6.31 -22.40 -3.55
N PRO A 118 -6.56 -21.86 -2.34
CA PRO A 118 -7.58 -20.83 -2.12
C PRO A 118 -7.34 -19.63 -3.02
N LYS A 119 -8.41 -18.94 -3.40
CA LYS A 119 -8.34 -17.79 -4.28
C LYS A 119 -9.28 -16.71 -3.75
N ASP A 120 -8.68 -15.61 -3.33
CA ASP A 120 -9.38 -14.42 -2.87
C ASP A 120 -9.06 -13.27 -3.83
N ASP A 121 -10.11 -12.63 -4.35
CA ASP A 121 -10.00 -11.58 -5.35
C ASP A 121 -9.49 -10.27 -4.73
N PRO A 122 -8.62 -9.52 -5.44
CA PRO A 122 -8.12 -8.25 -4.95
C PRO A 122 -9.19 -7.14 -4.95
N HIS A 123 -9.14 -6.30 -3.92
CA HIS A 123 -9.75 -4.98 -3.93
C HIS A 123 -8.73 -3.93 -4.37
N VAL A 124 -9.09 -3.14 -5.38
CA VAL A 124 -8.19 -2.16 -6.00
C VAL A 124 -8.71 -0.75 -5.76
N SER A 125 -7.82 0.16 -5.39
CA SER A 125 -8.12 1.58 -5.18
C SER A 125 -7.01 2.45 -5.74
N VAL A 126 -7.40 3.57 -6.35
CA VAL A 126 -6.51 4.44 -7.11
C VAL A 126 -6.73 5.86 -6.68
N TYR A 127 -5.64 6.56 -6.40
CA TYR A 127 -5.71 7.96 -6.02
C TYR A 127 -4.39 8.66 -6.35
N SER A 128 -4.44 9.98 -6.54
CA SER A 128 -3.24 10.80 -6.57
C SER A 128 -2.75 11.06 -5.15
N LYS A 129 -1.43 11.14 -4.97
CA LYS A 129 -0.82 11.49 -3.70
C LYS A 129 -1.20 12.90 -3.25
N ASP A 130 -1.17 13.83 -4.20
CA ASP A 130 -1.50 15.25 -4.00
C ASP A 130 -2.59 15.68 -4.99
N ASP A 131 -3.12 16.89 -4.85
CA ASP A 131 -4.06 17.47 -5.82
C ASP A 131 -3.42 17.56 -7.22
N VAL A 132 -4.18 17.22 -8.26
CA VAL A 132 -3.66 17.20 -9.64
C VAL A 132 -3.58 18.63 -10.19
N VAL A 133 -2.36 19.11 -10.42
CA VAL A 133 -2.08 20.43 -11.02
C VAL A 133 -1.22 20.25 -12.26
N LEU A 134 -1.69 20.72 -13.42
CA LEU A 134 -0.99 20.61 -14.70
C LEU A 134 0.44 21.16 -14.62
N GLY A 135 1.39 20.40 -15.17
CA GLY A 135 2.80 20.78 -15.21
C GLY A 135 3.57 20.62 -13.88
N TYR A 136 2.91 20.21 -12.79
CA TYR A 136 3.57 19.92 -11.50
C TYR A 136 3.63 18.41 -11.25
N LYS A 137 4.81 17.93 -10.82
CA LYS A 137 5.03 16.51 -10.54
C LYS A 137 4.07 16.02 -9.45
N ASN A 138 3.44 14.88 -9.70
CA ASN A 138 2.58 14.17 -8.75
C ASN A 138 2.88 12.65 -8.81
N THR A 139 2.20 11.84 -8.02
CA THR A 139 2.35 10.39 -7.98
C THR A 139 0.97 9.75 -7.91
N LEU A 140 0.67 8.86 -8.85
CA LEU A 140 -0.50 7.98 -8.74
C LEU A 140 -0.14 6.82 -7.83
N ILE A 141 -1.02 6.51 -6.90
CA ILE A 141 -0.90 5.39 -5.98
C ILE A 141 -2.02 4.41 -6.28
N CYS A 142 -1.64 3.17 -6.51
CA CYS A 142 -2.56 2.06 -6.61
C CYS A 142 -2.37 1.14 -5.40
N TYR A 143 -3.42 1.03 -4.59
CA TYR A 143 -3.49 0.14 -3.45
C TYR A 143 -4.29 -1.11 -3.82
N ILE A 144 -3.68 -2.29 -3.68
CA ILE A 144 -4.29 -3.59 -3.95
C ILE A 144 -4.34 -4.33 -2.62
N SER A 145 -5.50 -4.86 -2.24
CA SER A 145 -5.68 -5.44 -0.91
C SER A 145 -6.55 -6.69 -0.90
N GLY A 146 -6.35 -7.52 0.13
CA GLY A 146 -7.20 -8.67 0.43
C GLY A 146 -7.07 -9.85 -0.54
N PHE A 147 -5.98 -9.92 -1.32
CA PHE A 147 -5.83 -10.97 -2.33
C PHE A 147 -5.03 -12.17 -1.81
N TYR A 148 -5.35 -13.33 -2.35
CA TYR A 148 -4.60 -14.57 -2.13
C TYR A 148 -4.77 -15.49 -3.34
N PRO A 149 -3.73 -16.18 -3.83
CA PRO A 149 -2.34 -16.21 -3.36
C PRO A 149 -1.56 -14.94 -3.73
N ALA A 150 -0.29 -14.85 -3.29
CA ALA A 150 0.58 -13.69 -3.51
C ALA A 150 0.99 -13.44 -4.99
N HIS A 151 0.52 -14.24 -5.95
CA HIS A 151 0.92 -14.14 -7.36
C HIS A 151 0.19 -13.01 -8.10
N VAL A 152 0.79 -11.82 -8.16
CA VAL A 152 0.25 -10.65 -8.89
C VAL A 152 1.27 -10.00 -9.83
N GLY A 153 0.85 -9.74 -11.07
CA GLY A 153 1.59 -8.91 -12.04
C GLY A 153 0.98 -7.52 -12.14
N VAL A 154 1.83 -6.47 -12.18
CA VAL A 154 1.43 -5.06 -12.15
C VAL A 154 2.17 -4.29 -13.25
N SER A 155 1.47 -3.58 -14.14
CA SER A 155 2.06 -2.79 -15.23
C SER A 155 1.22 -1.55 -15.60
N TRP A 156 1.77 -0.35 -15.46
CA TRP A 156 1.07 0.90 -15.75
C TRP A 156 1.04 1.23 -17.25
N THR A 157 0.01 1.99 -17.68
CA THR A 157 -0.03 2.58 -19.02
C THR A 157 -0.36 4.07 -18.97
N ARG A 158 0.29 4.85 -19.83
CA ARG A 158 -0.01 6.25 -20.13
C ARG A 158 -0.36 6.35 -21.60
N ASN A 159 -1.56 6.82 -21.92
CA ASN A 159 -2.03 6.95 -23.31
C ASN A 159 -1.85 5.64 -24.11
N ASN A 160 -2.20 4.50 -23.47
CA ASN A 160 -2.08 3.14 -24.00
C ASN A 160 -0.64 2.64 -24.23
N VAL A 161 0.38 3.36 -23.75
CA VAL A 161 1.79 2.94 -23.80
C VAL A 161 2.23 2.51 -22.41
N ASN A 162 2.89 1.34 -22.32
CA ASN A 162 3.41 0.83 -21.05
C ASN A 162 4.50 1.76 -20.49
N VAL A 163 4.37 2.11 -19.22
CA VAL A 163 5.38 2.91 -18.49
C VAL A 163 5.95 2.05 -17.35
N THR A 164 7.27 1.90 -17.33
CA THR A 164 7.97 0.98 -16.41
C THR A 164 9.07 1.67 -15.62
N ASP A 165 9.76 2.66 -16.20
CA ASP A 165 10.88 3.33 -15.55
C ASP A 165 10.43 4.26 -14.40
N GLU A 166 9.21 4.81 -14.49
CA GLU A 166 8.63 5.70 -13.48
C GLU A 166 7.74 4.98 -12.46
N ALA A 167 7.52 3.68 -12.68
CA ALA A 167 6.69 2.84 -11.84
C ALA A 167 7.53 2.14 -10.77
N SER A 168 7.01 2.11 -9.54
CA SER A 168 7.54 1.31 -8.46
C SER A 168 6.48 0.36 -7.92
N LEU A 169 6.95 -0.74 -7.34
CA LEU A 169 6.12 -1.76 -6.72
C LEU A 169 6.71 -2.10 -5.36
N SER A 170 5.87 -2.08 -4.32
CA SER A 170 6.28 -2.47 -2.98
C SER A 170 6.47 -3.98 -2.88
N ARG A 171 7.01 -4.45 -1.76
CA ARG A 171 6.86 -5.84 -1.34
C ARG A 171 5.47 -6.10 -0.76
N TYR A 172 5.17 -7.36 -0.46
CA TYR A 172 3.88 -7.78 0.08
C TYR A 172 3.73 -7.38 1.55
N TYR A 173 2.58 -6.81 1.87
CA TYR A 173 2.12 -6.63 3.25
C TYR A 173 1.17 -7.77 3.59
N VAL A 174 1.33 -8.38 4.76
CA VAL A 174 0.51 -9.52 5.20
C VAL A 174 -0.51 -9.04 6.21
N ASN A 175 -1.77 -9.35 5.95
CA ASN A 175 -2.87 -9.09 6.88
C ASN A 175 -2.98 -10.21 7.93
N ASP A 176 -3.66 -9.92 9.04
CA ASP A 176 -3.89 -10.89 10.12
C ASP A 176 -4.67 -12.14 9.67
N ASP A 177 -5.48 -12.04 8.61
CA ASP A 177 -6.22 -13.14 8.01
C ASP A 177 -5.41 -13.99 7.02
N GLY A 178 -4.15 -13.62 6.75
CA GLY A 178 -3.25 -14.29 5.82
C GLY A 178 -3.38 -13.83 4.36
N SER A 179 -4.25 -12.86 4.06
CA SER A 179 -4.30 -12.21 2.74
C SER A 179 -3.16 -11.20 2.56
N PHE A 180 -2.91 -10.81 1.31
CA PHE A 180 -1.84 -9.89 0.95
C PHE A 180 -2.38 -8.53 0.50
N ASN A 181 -1.60 -7.49 0.78
CA ASN A 181 -1.73 -6.17 0.16
C ASN A 181 -0.45 -5.81 -0.58
N LEU A 182 -0.58 -4.91 -1.55
CA LEU A 182 0.49 -4.45 -2.41
C LEU A 182 0.24 -3.00 -2.82
N VAL A 183 1.31 -2.22 -2.96
CA VAL A 183 1.24 -0.83 -3.40
C VAL A 183 2.07 -0.66 -4.65
N SER A 184 1.49 -0.06 -5.68
CA SER A 184 2.24 0.40 -6.85
C SER A 184 2.12 1.91 -6.98
N ALA A 185 3.24 2.59 -7.23
CA ALA A 185 3.27 4.03 -7.41
C ALA A 185 3.84 4.40 -8.78
N LEU A 186 3.24 5.38 -9.45
CA LEU A 186 3.70 5.92 -10.73
C LEU A 186 3.98 7.41 -10.58
N SER A 187 5.24 7.81 -10.74
CA SER A 187 5.59 9.24 -10.83
C SER A 187 5.17 9.80 -12.18
N PHE A 188 4.45 10.93 -12.19
CA PHE A 188 4.00 11.56 -13.44
C PHE A 188 3.93 13.09 -13.31
N THR A 189 3.89 13.76 -14.45
CA THR A 189 3.58 15.19 -14.56
C THR A 189 2.32 15.28 -15.41
N PRO A 190 1.17 15.68 -14.85
CA PRO A 190 -0.09 15.72 -15.58
C PRO A 190 -0.05 16.76 -16.70
N GLU A 191 -0.43 16.32 -17.89
CA GLU A 191 -0.69 17.17 -19.05
C GLU A 191 -2.18 17.09 -19.43
N GLU A 192 -2.68 18.13 -20.08
CA GLU A 192 -4.08 18.16 -20.50
C GLU A 192 -4.35 17.05 -21.52
N GLY A 193 -5.34 16.19 -21.24
CA GLY A 193 -5.71 15.06 -22.11
C GLY A 193 -4.94 13.76 -21.87
N ASP A 194 -4.02 13.71 -20.89
CA ASP A 194 -3.41 12.44 -20.49
C ASP A 194 -4.44 11.49 -19.86
N ILE A 195 -4.43 10.23 -20.32
CA ILE A 195 -5.19 9.14 -19.72
C ILE A 195 -4.20 8.15 -19.11
N TYR A 196 -4.29 8.01 -17.79
CA TYR A 196 -3.55 7.01 -17.04
C TYR A 196 -4.49 5.85 -16.74
N THR A 197 -4.21 4.69 -17.33
CA THR A 197 -5.00 3.49 -17.05
C THR A 197 -4.24 2.64 -16.04
N LEU A 198 -4.94 2.27 -14.97
CA LEU A 198 -4.47 1.35 -13.94
C LEU A 198 -4.04 0.02 -14.56
N PRO A 199 -3.18 -0.74 -13.86
CA PRO A 199 -2.45 -1.79 -14.49
C PRO A 199 -3.35 -2.98 -14.78
N LEU A 200 -3.01 -3.62 -15.89
CA LEU A 200 -3.46 -4.95 -16.26
C LEU A 200 -2.98 -5.94 -15.19
N TRP A 201 -3.84 -6.29 -14.23
CA TRP A 201 -3.51 -7.27 -13.20
C TRP A 201 -3.62 -8.69 -13.76
N ARG A 202 -2.59 -9.52 -13.54
CA ARG A 202 -2.72 -10.98 -13.63
C ARG A 202 -2.62 -11.54 -12.23
N HIS A 203 -3.75 -12.01 -11.70
CA HIS A 203 -3.81 -12.79 -10.47
C HIS A 203 -4.36 -14.18 -10.80
N GLY A 204 -3.92 -15.21 -10.09
CA GLY A 204 -4.33 -16.59 -10.35
C GLY A 204 -5.84 -16.84 -10.24
N ALA A 205 -6.60 -15.96 -9.58
CA ALA A 205 -8.05 -15.99 -9.47
C ALA A 205 -8.78 -15.37 -10.66
N LEU A 206 -8.15 -14.43 -11.35
CA LEU A 206 -8.75 -13.70 -12.45
C LEU A 206 -8.48 -14.42 -13.78
N GLU A 207 -9.42 -15.28 -14.22
CA GLU A 207 -9.38 -15.95 -15.53
C GLU A 207 -9.40 -14.96 -16.72
N ARG A 208 -9.74 -13.70 -16.47
CA ARG A 208 -9.75 -12.61 -17.44
C ARG A 208 -8.92 -11.47 -16.85
N PRO A 209 -8.06 -10.78 -17.62
CA PRO A 209 -7.52 -9.51 -17.17
C PRO A 209 -8.70 -8.62 -16.74
N TYR A 210 -8.61 -8.02 -15.55
CA TYR A 210 -9.66 -7.15 -15.00
C TYR A 210 -10.15 -6.18 -16.08
N ASP A 211 -11.42 -6.32 -16.48
CA ASP A 211 -12.01 -5.65 -17.63
C ASP A 211 -12.36 -4.19 -17.27
N GLN A 212 -11.96 -3.27 -18.15
CA GLN A 212 -11.70 -1.84 -17.99
C GLN A 212 -12.88 -0.92 -17.59
N ASN A 213 -14.00 -1.44 -17.07
CA ASN A 213 -15.22 -0.62 -16.95
C ASN A 213 -15.52 -0.04 -15.54
N MET A 214 -14.59 -0.11 -14.60
CA MET A 214 -14.71 0.60 -13.31
C MET A 214 -13.42 1.29 -12.92
N GLY A 215 -13.42 2.61 -13.13
CA GLY A 215 -12.36 3.51 -12.67
C GLY A 215 -11.48 4.02 -13.80
N ASP A 216 -12.09 4.65 -14.82
CA ASP A 216 -11.39 5.75 -15.46
C ASP A 216 -11.05 6.74 -14.33
N VAL A 217 -9.80 6.77 -13.88
CA VAL A 217 -9.30 7.98 -13.22
C VAL A 217 -9.09 8.98 -14.35
N GLN A 218 -10.21 9.44 -14.90
CA GLN A 218 -10.28 10.80 -15.39
C GLN A 218 -9.89 11.61 -14.17
N ALA A 219 -8.69 12.22 -14.21
CA ALA A 219 -8.44 13.35 -13.36
C ALA A 219 -9.52 14.37 -13.75
N GLU A 220 -10.68 14.32 -13.09
CA GLU A 220 -11.64 15.39 -13.12
C GLU A 220 -10.89 16.55 -12.46
N LEU A 221 -10.25 17.36 -13.31
CA LEU A 221 -9.71 18.65 -12.93
C LEU A 221 -10.84 19.32 -12.14
N PRO A 222 -10.66 19.69 -10.86
CA PRO A 222 -11.58 20.61 -10.24
C PRO A 222 -11.56 21.83 -11.13
N ASP A 223 -12.68 22.08 -11.81
CA ASP A 223 -12.85 23.09 -12.84
C ASP A 223 -12.23 24.40 -12.32
N ALA A 224 -11.00 24.65 -12.77
CA ALA A 224 -10.07 25.60 -12.16
C ALA A 224 -10.48 27.00 -12.59
N GLY A 225 -11.65 27.43 -12.15
CA GLY A 225 -12.27 28.64 -12.65
C GLY A 225 -13.62 28.94 -12.05
N VAL A 226 -14.43 27.96 -11.63
CA VAL A 226 -15.83 28.25 -11.28
C VAL A 226 -15.97 28.79 -9.86
N GLY A 227 -15.24 28.26 -8.87
CA GLY A 227 -15.35 28.71 -7.48
C GLY A 227 -14.85 30.14 -7.24
N ALA A 228 -13.73 30.52 -7.85
CA ALA A 228 -13.13 31.85 -7.69
C ALA A 228 -13.85 32.94 -8.53
N SER A 229 -14.38 32.59 -9.70
CA SER A 229 -15.09 33.55 -10.56
C SER A 229 -16.49 33.90 -10.05
N VAL A 230 -17.20 32.96 -9.44
CA VAL A 230 -18.55 33.19 -8.88
C VAL A 230 -18.49 34.14 -7.67
N PHE A 231 -17.48 34.00 -6.80
CA PHE A 231 -17.29 34.94 -5.68
C PHE A 231 -16.93 36.35 -6.14
N CYS A 232 -16.15 36.49 -7.21
CA CYS A 232 -15.80 37.79 -7.78
C CYS A 232 -17.02 38.47 -8.43
N GLY A 233 -17.85 37.72 -9.15
CA GLY A 233 -19.07 38.24 -9.79
C GLY A 233 -20.12 38.71 -8.78
N VAL A 234 -20.41 37.92 -7.76
CA VAL A 234 -21.39 38.27 -6.71
C VAL A 234 -20.89 39.44 -5.85
N GLY A 235 -19.61 39.46 -5.51
CA GLY A 235 -18.99 40.56 -4.76
C GLY A 235 -19.02 41.89 -5.52
N LEU A 236 -18.73 41.88 -6.84
CA LEU A 236 -18.81 43.06 -7.69
C LEU A 236 -20.25 43.59 -7.82
N ALA A 237 -21.23 42.70 -8.02
CA ALA A 237 -22.63 43.10 -8.12
C ALA A 237 -23.16 43.73 -6.82
N ALA A 238 -22.85 43.12 -5.67
CA ALA A 238 -23.22 43.66 -4.36
C ALA A 238 -22.51 44.99 -4.06
N GLY A 239 -21.23 45.12 -4.42
CA GLY A 239 -20.46 46.36 -4.27
C GLY A 239 -21.04 47.52 -5.09
N LEU A 240 -21.38 47.27 -6.37
CA LEU A 240 -21.99 48.28 -7.24
C LEU A 240 -23.37 48.72 -6.73
N LEU A 241 -24.19 47.79 -6.25
CA LEU A 241 -25.47 48.11 -5.61
C LEU A 241 -25.29 48.97 -4.35
N GLY A 242 -24.30 48.66 -3.52
CA GLY A 242 -23.97 49.45 -2.34
C GLY A 242 -23.57 50.89 -2.67
N VAL A 243 -22.77 51.10 -3.72
CA VAL A 243 -22.38 52.44 -4.19
C VAL A 243 -23.58 53.23 -4.72
N ALA A 244 -24.47 52.59 -5.48
CA ALA A 244 -25.66 53.23 -6.02
C ALA A 244 -26.64 53.66 -4.91
N VAL A 245 -26.85 52.79 -3.92
CA VAL A 245 -27.71 53.10 -2.76
C VAL A 245 -27.08 54.20 -1.90
N GLY A 246 -25.78 54.14 -1.63
CA GLY A 246 -25.07 55.16 -0.85
C GLY A 246 -25.10 56.55 -1.49
N THR A 247 -24.88 56.63 -2.81
CA THR A 247 -24.95 57.91 -3.54
C THR A 247 -26.38 58.47 -3.56
N PHE A 248 -27.41 57.63 -3.67
CA PHE A 248 -28.81 58.09 -3.56
C PHE A 248 -29.12 58.71 -2.20
N PHE A 249 -28.69 58.07 -1.10
CA PHE A 249 -28.91 58.62 0.26
C PHE A 249 -28.12 59.91 0.49
N LEU A 250 -26.89 60.02 0.00
CA LEU A 250 -26.09 61.25 0.11
C LEU A 250 -26.71 62.41 -0.69
N VAL A 251 -27.17 62.17 -1.92
CA VAL A 251 -27.83 63.18 -2.75
C VAL A 251 -29.18 63.60 -2.15
N LYS A 252 -29.94 62.65 -1.58
CA LYS A 252 -31.21 62.98 -0.90
C LYS A 252 -30.97 63.74 0.40
N GLY A 253 -29.94 63.39 1.19
CA GLY A 253 -29.57 64.08 2.42
C GLY A 253 -29.08 65.51 2.21
N ASN A 254 -28.46 65.80 1.06
CA ASN A 254 -27.98 67.15 0.72
C ASN A 254 -29.07 68.08 0.16
N ASN A 255 -30.28 67.57 -0.13
CA ASN A 255 -31.44 68.35 -0.60
C ASN A 255 -32.45 68.66 0.51
N CYS A 256 -32.07 68.48 1.79
CA CYS A 256 -32.88 68.82 2.96
C CYS A 256 -32.18 69.88 3.84
N ASN A 257 -31.72 70.98 3.23
CA ASN A 257 -31.28 72.18 3.95
C ASN A 257 -32.16 73.38 3.55
#